data_AF-A0A8E2BCU1-F1
#
_entry.id   AF-A0A8E2BCU1-F1
#
_cell.length_a   1.000
_cell.length_b   1.000
_cell.length_c   1.000
_cell.angle_alpha   90.00
_cell.angle_beta   90.00
_cell.angle_gamma   90.00
#
_symmetry.space_group_name_H-M   'P 1'
#
loop_
_entity.id
_entity.type
_entity.pdbx_description
1 polymer ?
#
loop_
_entity_poly.entity_id
_entity_poly.type
_entity_poly.pdbx_seq_one_letter_code
_entity_poly.pdbx_strand_id
1 'polypeptide(L)'
;MKTRTGNYIDNAITWAMSQLGNEDYCFRCLAFVEDAYEESNDIEVFGGDSAKESADEYGVNDTPAGEPPRGAFVFFDMSGELFDARTNYGHVGLCLGDGRVIHAWDEVRIDDIRAVEALEPAEGWTQPRYIGWAPVERILQGHQVR
;
A
#
# COMPACT_ATOMS: atom_id res chain seq x y z
N MET A 1 -7.16 -22.23 14.65
CA MET A 1 -6.81 -22.50 13.24
C MET A 1 -6.97 -21.18 12.49
N LYS A 2 -5.92 -20.65 11.88
CA LYS A 2 -5.98 -19.37 11.15
C LYS A 2 -6.73 -19.56 9.82
N THR A 3 -7.47 -18.55 9.38
CA THR A 3 -8.10 -18.55 8.06
C THR A 3 -7.05 -18.46 6.96
N ARG A 4 -7.37 -18.86 5.73
CA ARG A 4 -6.46 -18.72 4.58
C ARG A 4 -6.02 -17.27 4.40
N THR A 5 -6.96 -16.33 4.48
CA THR A 5 -6.70 -14.89 4.47
C THR A 5 -5.76 -14.47 5.60
N GLY A 6 -5.95 -14.99 6.83
CA GLY A 6 -5.05 -14.70 7.95
C GLY A 6 -3.61 -15.14 7.69
N ASN A 7 -3.41 -16.28 7.04
CA ASN A 7 -2.06 -16.73 6.65
C ASN A 7 -1.43 -15.81 5.61
N TYR A 8 -2.19 -15.37 4.60
CA TYR A 8 -1.68 -14.43 3.59
C TYR A 8 -1.25 -13.10 4.20
N ILE A 9 -2.06 -12.54 5.10
CA ILE A 9 -1.71 -11.31 5.81
C ILE A 9 -0.44 -11.50 6.64
N ASP A 10 -0.31 -12.63 7.34
CA ASP A 10 0.86 -12.93 8.17
C ASP A 10 2.14 -13.05 7.34
N ASN A 11 2.06 -13.75 6.21
CA ASN A 11 3.17 -13.89 5.27
C ASN A 11 3.56 -12.52 4.68
N ALA A 12 2.58 -11.73 4.24
CA ALA A 12 2.81 -10.42 3.63
C ALA A 12 3.47 -9.45 4.62
N ILE A 13 2.97 -9.39 5.85
CA ILE A 13 3.56 -8.54 6.88
C ILE A 13 4.94 -9.05 7.28
N THR A 14 5.15 -10.37 7.39
CA THR A 14 6.48 -10.92 7.70
C THR A 14 7.49 -10.56 6.61
N TRP A 15 7.09 -10.69 5.34
CA TRP A 15 7.92 -10.30 4.21
C TRP A 15 8.18 -8.80 4.22
N ALA A 16 7.17 -7.95 4.38
CA ALA A 16 7.33 -6.51 4.39
C ALA A 16 8.27 -6.05 5.52
N MET A 17 8.12 -6.61 6.71
CA MET A 17 8.99 -6.33 7.86
C MET A 17 10.45 -6.73 7.59
N SER A 18 10.69 -7.76 6.78
CA SER A 18 12.05 -8.16 6.39
C SER A 18 12.72 -7.17 5.43
N GLN A 19 11.95 -6.26 4.85
CA GLN A 19 12.43 -5.23 3.93
C GLN A 19 12.71 -3.88 4.63
N LEU A 20 12.54 -3.75 5.95
CA LEU A 20 12.77 -2.48 6.64
C LEU A 20 14.16 -1.90 6.37
N GLY A 21 14.20 -0.60 6.02
CA GLY A 21 15.40 0.12 5.61
C GLY A 21 15.88 -0.18 4.19
N ASN A 22 15.14 -0.97 3.40
CA ASN A 22 15.50 -1.24 2.02
C ASN A 22 15.19 -0.03 1.13
N GLU A 23 16.20 0.47 0.44
CA GLU A 23 16.10 1.58 -0.51
C GLU A 23 15.76 1.12 -1.95
N ASP A 24 15.81 -0.19 -2.26
CA ASP A 24 15.51 -0.72 -3.60
C ASP A 24 14.04 -0.46 -4.02
N TYR A 25 13.15 -0.28 -3.05
CA TYR A 25 11.75 0.10 -3.26
C TYR A 25 11.50 1.61 -3.24
N CYS A 26 12.54 2.45 -3.23
CA CYS A 26 12.40 3.90 -3.27
C CYS A 26 11.45 4.34 -4.41
N PHE A 27 10.41 5.11 -4.06
CA PHE A 27 9.33 5.55 -4.96
C PHE A 27 8.48 4.44 -5.60
N ARG A 28 8.57 3.19 -5.13
CA ARG A 28 7.83 2.02 -5.64
C ARG A 28 6.79 1.51 -4.62
N CYS A 29 6.03 2.43 -4.03
CA CYS A 29 5.09 2.12 -2.95
C CYS A 29 4.05 1.05 -3.31
N LEU A 30 3.47 1.10 -4.52
CA LEU A 30 2.51 0.10 -4.98
C LEU A 30 3.16 -1.28 -5.16
N ALA A 31 4.24 -1.35 -5.94
CA ALA A 31 4.96 -2.60 -6.16
C ALA A 31 5.42 -3.23 -4.84
N PHE A 32 5.85 -2.42 -3.86
CA PHE A 32 6.23 -2.92 -2.54
C PHE A 32 5.07 -3.64 -1.82
N VAL A 33 3.88 -3.04 -1.79
CA VAL A 33 2.74 -3.65 -1.07
C VAL A 33 2.14 -4.83 -1.83
N GLU A 34 2.20 -4.82 -3.16
CA GLU A 34 1.82 -5.95 -4.01
C GLU A 34 2.81 -7.10 -3.84
N ASP A 35 4.11 -6.88 -4.02
CA ASP A 35 5.17 -7.89 -3.79
C ASP A 35 5.08 -8.50 -2.39
N ALA A 36 4.72 -7.70 -1.37
CA ALA A 36 4.49 -8.24 -0.04
C ALA A 36 3.43 -9.35 -0.05
N TYR A 37 2.31 -9.17 -0.72
CA TYR A 37 1.32 -10.24 -0.87
C TYR A 37 1.74 -11.32 -1.87
N GLU A 38 2.31 -10.93 -2.99
CA GLU A 38 2.58 -11.81 -4.12
C GLU A 38 3.76 -12.74 -3.87
N GLU A 39 4.93 -12.19 -3.52
CA GLU A 39 6.15 -12.96 -3.30
C GLU A 39 6.06 -13.85 -2.06
N SER A 40 5.37 -13.39 -1.02
CA SER A 40 5.25 -14.16 0.23
C SER A 40 4.22 -15.28 0.16
N ASN A 41 3.31 -15.25 -0.83
CA ASN A 41 2.22 -16.22 -0.95
C ASN A 41 2.19 -16.98 -2.28
N ASP A 42 3.09 -16.68 -3.21
CA ASP A 42 3.13 -17.26 -4.55
C ASP A 42 1.81 -17.03 -5.31
N ILE A 43 1.35 -15.78 -5.27
CA ILE A 43 0.10 -15.34 -5.91
C ILE A 43 0.32 -14.09 -6.74
N GLU A 44 -0.66 -13.75 -7.57
CA GLU A 44 -0.76 -12.48 -8.28
C GLU A 44 -2.08 -11.80 -7.91
N VAL A 45 -2.01 -10.54 -7.48
CA VAL A 45 -3.17 -9.69 -7.18
C VAL A 45 -3.48 -8.80 -8.38
N PHE A 46 -4.69 -8.25 -8.44
CA PHE A 46 -5.02 -7.23 -9.43
C PHE A 46 -4.75 -5.84 -8.87
N GLY A 47 -4.46 -4.88 -9.75
CA GLY A 47 -4.18 -3.49 -9.44
C GLY A 47 -3.97 -2.69 -10.73
N GLY A 48 -3.83 -1.37 -10.59
CA GLY A 48 -3.50 -0.46 -11.69
C GLY A 48 -1.99 -0.16 -11.76
N ASP A 49 -1.60 0.77 -12.62
CA ASP A 49 -0.18 1.13 -12.82
C ASP A 49 0.35 2.09 -11.73
N SER A 50 -0.53 2.62 -10.87
CA SER A 50 -0.19 3.53 -9.79
C SER A 50 -1.06 3.31 -8.56
N ALA A 51 -0.61 3.77 -7.39
CA ALA A 51 -1.38 3.62 -6.15
C ALA A 51 -2.77 4.27 -6.26
N LYS A 52 -2.90 5.38 -6.99
CA LYS A 52 -4.19 6.03 -7.23
C LYS A 52 -5.11 5.20 -8.11
N GLU A 53 -4.59 4.59 -9.18
CA GLU A 53 -5.37 3.72 -10.06
C GLU A 53 -5.81 2.45 -9.31
N SER A 54 -4.93 1.81 -8.54
CA SER A 54 -5.29 0.67 -7.68
C SER A 54 -6.35 1.08 -6.66
N ALA A 55 -6.28 2.28 -6.07
CA ALA A 55 -7.31 2.78 -5.16
C ALA A 55 -8.68 2.91 -5.87
N ASP A 56 -8.70 3.42 -7.11
CA ASP A 56 -9.94 3.52 -7.90
C ASP A 56 -10.49 2.14 -8.26
N GLU A 57 -9.64 1.22 -8.69
CA GLU A 57 -10.04 -0.16 -9.00
C GLU A 57 -10.57 -0.90 -7.77
N TYR A 58 -9.94 -0.72 -6.61
CA TYR A 58 -10.43 -1.30 -5.36
C TYR A 58 -11.71 -0.63 -4.86
N GLY A 59 -12.07 0.55 -5.38
CA GLY A 59 -13.26 1.30 -5.01
C GLY A 59 -13.11 2.08 -3.71
N VAL A 60 -11.93 2.65 -3.45
CA VAL A 60 -11.56 3.36 -2.19
C VAL A 60 -12.39 4.63 -1.92
N ASN A 61 -13.34 4.97 -2.79
CA ASN A 61 -14.21 6.12 -2.61
C ASN A 61 -15.36 5.89 -1.60
N ASP A 62 -15.57 4.62 -1.16
CA ASP A 62 -16.69 4.16 -0.32
C ASP A 62 -16.25 3.24 0.86
N THR A 63 -14.97 3.25 1.22
CA THR A 63 -14.39 2.37 2.25
C THR A 63 -15.08 2.52 3.62
N PRO A 64 -15.24 1.43 4.41
CA PRO A 64 -15.89 1.48 5.70
C PRO A 64 -15.30 2.57 6.62
N ALA A 65 -16.20 3.35 7.24
CA ALA A 65 -15.81 4.21 8.36
C ALA A 65 -15.14 3.36 9.44
N GLY A 66 -13.95 3.75 9.86
CA GLY A 66 -13.18 3.05 10.89
C GLY A 66 -11.70 2.97 10.59
N GLU A 67 -10.96 2.41 11.55
CA GLU A 67 -9.53 2.18 11.38
C GLU A 67 -9.28 0.99 10.43
N PRO A 68 -8.29 1.10 9.52
CA PRO A 68 -7.97 0.01 8.62
C PRO A 68 -7.54 -1.23 9.39
N PRO A 69 -8.10 -2.41 9.10
CA PRO A 69 -7.66 -3.64 9.72
C PRO A 69 -6.24 -4.01 9.26
N ARG A 70 -5.55 -4.81 10.06
CA ARG A 70 -4.26 -5.40 9.70
C ARG A 70 -4.36 -6.14 8.37
N GLY A 71 -3.43 -5.88 7.47
CA GLY A 71 -3.38 -6.43 6.11
C GLY A 71 -4.08 -5.59 5.05
N ALA A 72 -4.85 -4.56 5.42
CA ALA A 72 -5.43 -3.63 4.45
C ALA A 72 -4.35 -2.80 3.74
N PHE A 73 -4.61 -2.41 2.50
CA PHE A 73 -3.86 -1.35 1.83
C PHE A 73 -4.46 0.00 2.20
N VAL A 74 -3.62 0.97 2.56
CA VAL A 74 -4.01 2.32 2.98
C VAL A 74 -3.50 3.31 1.96
N PHE A 75 -4.39 4.11 1.41
CA PHE A 75 -4.13 4.96 0.25
C PHE A 75 -4.16 6.43 0.59
N PHE A 76 -3.34 7.18 -0.15
CA PHE A 76 -3.23 8.62 -0.10
C PHE A 76 -3.24 9.19 -1.52
N ASP A 77 -3.90 10.32 -1.73
CA ASP A 77 -3.70 11.17 -2.91
C ASP A 77 -2.30 11.78 -2.82
N MET A 78 -1.55 11.73 -3.92
CA MET A 78 -0.24 12.37 -4.02
C MET A 78 0.08 12.63 -5.50
N SER A 79 0.21 13.91 -5.85
CA SER A 79 0.43 14.33 -7.22
C SER A 79 1.86 14.79 -7.44
N GLY A 80 2.45 14.39 -8.56
CA GLY A 80 3.81 14.73 -8.93
C GLY A 80 3.98 14.74 -10.44
N GLU A 81 5.20 15.01 -10.87
CA GLU A 81 5.59 14.96 -12.28
C GLU A 81 6.38 13.69 -12.56
N LEU A 82 5.90 12.86 -13.48
CA LEU A 82 6.64 11.76 -14.09
C LEU A 82 6.38 11.81 -15.60
N PHE A 83 7.42 11.52 -16.39
CA PHE A 83 7.33 11.49 -17.87
C PHE A 83 6.69 12.76 -18.48
N ASP A 84 7.08 13.95 -17.99
CA ASP A 84 6.58 15.25 -18.43
C ASP A 84 5.07 15.48 -18.22
N ALA A 85 4.42 14.66 -17.39
CA ALA A 85 3.01 14.80 -17.04
C ALA A 85 2.84 14.95 -15.52
N ARG A 86 2.12 16.00 -15.11
CA ARG A 86 1.68 16.17 -13.73
C ARG A 86 0.35 15.47 -13.53
N THR A 87 0.32 14.43 -12.70
CA THR A 87 -0.91 13.70 -12.35
C THR A 87 -0.87 13.20 -10.90
N ASN A 88 -2.00 12.65 -10.43
CA ASN A 88 -2.10 12.00 -9.14
C ASN A 88 -1.71 10.53 -9.28
N TYR A 89 -0.51 10.17 -8.85
CA TYR A 89 -0.04 8.78 -8.81
C TYR A 89 -0.41 8.08 -7.50
N GLY A 90 -0.72 8.87 -6.46
CA GLY A 90 -1.08 8.37 -5.14
C GLY A 90 0.12 7.83 -4.37
N HIS A 91 -0.16 7.38 -3.15
CA HIS A 91 0.77 6.65 -2.29
C HIS A 91 0.01 5.56 -1.55
N VAL A 92 0.68 4.45 -1.22
CA VAL A 92 0.05 3.31 -0.52
C VAL A 92 0.97 2.70 0.53
N GLY A 93 0.39 2.20 1.61
CA GLY A 93 1.06 1.42 2.64
C GLY A 93 0.27 0.18 3.08
N LEU A 94 0.97 -0.83 3.57
CA LEU A 94 0.39 -2.04 4.14
C LEU A 94 0.10 -1.85 5.63
N CYS A 95 -1.16 -1.94 6.04
CA CYS A 95 -1.57 -1.74 7.42
C CYS A 95 -1.06 -2.88 8.32
N LEU A 96 -0.31 -2.52 9.36
CA LEU A 96 0.19 -3.45 10.38
C LEU A 96 -0.85 -3.71 11.49
N GLY A 97 -1.93 -2.93 11.51
CA GLY A 97 -2.81 -2.78 12.67
C GLY A 97 -2.34 -1.65 13.58
N ASP A 98 -3.17 -1.31 14.58
CA ASP A 98 -2.89 -0.26 15.57
C ASP A 98 -2.54 1.12 14.95
N GLY A 99 -3.18 1.47 13.83
CA GLY A 99 -3.00 2.77 13.18
C GLY A 99 -1.66 2.97 12.46
N ARG A 100 -0.89 1.90 12.22
CA ARG A 100 0.43 1.95 11.58
C ARG A 100 0.45 1.28 10.22
N VAL A 101 1.30 1.79 9.33
CA VAL A 101 1.58 1.21 8.02
C VAL A 101 3.07 0.98 7.85
N ILE A 102 3.42 -0.09 7.13
CA ILE A 102 4.73 -0.22 6.49
C ILE A 102 4.59 0.17 5.03
N HIS A 103 5.47 1.02 4.53
CA HIS A 103 5.43 1.50 3.15
C HIS A 103 6.82 1.85 2.65
N ALA A 104 6.97 1.87 1.33
CA ALA A 104 8.18 2.37 0.68
C ALA A 104 8.02 3.87 0.40
N TRP A 105 8.95 4.69 0.88
CA TRP A 105 9.04 6.12 0.62
C TRP A 105 10.37 6.43 -0.05
N ASP A 106 11.33 6.95 0.71
CA ASP A 106 12.76 6.99 0.42
C ASP A 106 13.43 5.64 0.72
N GLU A 107 13.05 5.03 1.83
CA GLU A 107 13.31 3.64 2.21
C GLU A 107 12.00 2.97 2.63
N VAL A 108 12.03 1.64 2.82
CA VAL A 108 10.94 0.94 3.48
C VAL A 108 10.93 1.28 4.98
N ARG A 109 9.85 1.89 5.44
CA ARG A 109 9.72 2.43 6.80
C ARG A 109 8.33 2.19 7.38
N ILE A 110 8.22 2.41 8.69
CA ILE A 110 6.96 2.33 9.43
C ILE A 110 6.61 3.70 9.95
N ASP A 111 5.40 4.15 9.66
CA ASP A 111 4.85 5.38 10.17
C ASP A 111 3.42 5.14 10.68
N ASP A 112 2.99 6.01 11.60
CA ASP A 112 1.56 6.13 11.90
C ASP A 112 0.85 6.64 10.64
N ILE A 113 -0.32 6.10 10.32
CA ILE A 113 -1.09 6.45 9.12
C ILE A 113 -1.30 7.96 9.01
N ARG A 114 -1.54 8.63 10.14
CA ARG A 114 -1.74 10.09 10.20
C ARG A 114 -0.45 10.88 10.05
N ALA A 115 0.69 10.29 10.44
CA ALA A 115 1.99 10.93 10.30
C ALA A 115 2.47 10.94 8.83
N VAL A 116 1.97 10.02 8.00
CA VAL A 116 2.27 9.99 6.56
C VAL A 116 1.94 11.32 5.89
N GLU A 117 0.81 11.96 6.23
CA GLU A 117 0.39 13.27 5.69
C GLU A 117 1.34 14.44 6.02
N ALA A 118 2.32 14.21 6.90
CA ALA A 118 3.33 15.19 7.30
C ALA A 118 4.74 14.85 6.81
N LEU A 119 4.93 13.77 6.03
CA LEU A 119 6.24 13.42 5.48
C LEU A 119 6.67 14.43 4.42
N GLU A 120 7.95 14.75 4.35
CA GLU A 120 8.47 15.62 3.30
C GLU A 120 8.49 14.83 1.97
N PRO A 121 7.76 15.27 0.93
CA PRO A 121 7.76 14.63 -0.37
C PRO A 121 9.01 15.00 -1.18
N ALA A 122 9.31 14.20 -2.20
CA ALA A 122 10.32 14.56 -3.18
C ALA A 122 9.98 15.88 -3.88
N GLU A 123 10.99 16.59 -4.39
CA GLU A 123 10.79 17.86 -5.09
C GLU A 123 9.78 17.71 -6.24
N GLY A 124 8.83 18.66 -6.34
CA GLY A 124 7.78 18.66 -7.36
C GLY A 124 6.50 17.88 -6.98
N TRP A 125 6.55 17.06 -5.93
CA TRP A 125 5.41 16.30 -5.43
C TRP A 125 4.60 17.07 -4.37
N THR A 126 3.30 16.82 -4.32
CA THR A 126 2.43 17.34 -3.26
C THR A 126 2.58 16.51 -1.99
N GLN A 127 2.22 17.10 -0.86
CA GLN A 127 2.01 16.36 0.38
C GLN A 127 0.98 15.24 0.19
N PRO A 128 1.18 14.04 0.76
CA PRO A 128 0.21 12.96 0.67
C PRO A 128 -1.03 13.30 1.50
N ARG A 129 -2.21 12.95 0.99
CA ARG A 129 -3.50 13.17 1.67
C ARG A 129 -4.26 11.88 1.78
N TYR A 130 -4.63 11.46 2.99
CA TYR A 130 -5.34 10.20 3.20
C TYR A 130 -6.67 10.16 2.43
N ILE A 131 -6.92 9.08 1.68
CA ILE A 131 -8.16 8.89 0.91
C ILE A 131 -8.96 7.65 1.30
N GLY A 132 -8.38 6.71 2.04
CA GLY A 132 -9.09 5.52 2.51
C GLY A 132 -8.21 4.28 2.53
N TRP A 133 -8.86 3.12 2.57
CA TRP A 133 -8.19 1.82 2.59
C TRP A 133 -8.98 0.76 1.81
N ALA A 134 -8.34 -0.32 1.41
CA ALA A 134 -8.99 -1.48 0.80
C ALA A 134 -8.83 -2.70 1.71
N PRO A 135 -9.92 -3.43 2.03
CA PRO A 135 -9.82 -4.67 2.80
C PRO A 135 -9.05 -5.73 2.01
N VAL A 136 -8.37 -6.62 2.73
CA VAL A 136 -7.63 -7.75 2.14
C VAL A 136 -8.53 -8.65 1.29
N GLU A 137 -9.81 -8.80 1.66
CA GLU A 137 -10.78 -9.55 0.87
C GLU A 137 -11.00 -8.94 -0.53
N ARG A 138 -10.92 -7.61 -0.64
CA ARG A 138 -11.01 -6.90 -1.92
C ARG A 138 -9.72 -7.06 -2.70
N ILE A 139 -8.56 -6.86 -2.07
CA ILE A 139 -7.23 -6.98 -2.71
C ILE A 139 -7.03 -8.38 -3.30
N LEU A 140 -7.44 -9.41 -2.57
CA LEU A 140 -7.32 -10.80 -3.00
C LEU A 140 -8.46 -11.27 -3.91
N GLN A 141 -9.38 -10.39 -4.31
CA GLN A 141 -10.51 -10.81 -5.13
C GLN A 141 -10.03 -11.26 -6.51
N GLY A 142 -10.15 -12.55 -6.79
CA GLY A 142 -9.75 -13.11 -8.09
C GLY A 142 -8.25 -13.35 -8.26
N HIS A 143 -7.45 -13.27 -7.18
CA HIS A 143 -6.02 -13.57 -7.24
C HIS A 143 -5.73 -14.96 -7.82
N GLN A 144 -4.62 -15.08 -8.53
CA GLN A 144 -4.16 -16.33 -9.14
C GLN A 144 -2.95 -16.87 -8.39
N VAL A 145 -2.77 -18.19 -8.40
CA VAL A 145 -1.53 -18.81 -7.90
C VAL A 145 -0.51 -18.76 -9.03
N ARG A 146 0.72 -18.38 -8.72
CA ARG A 146 1.82 -18.30 -9.67
C ARG A 146 2.43 -19.68 -10.00
#